data_AF-A0A6A5AW10-F1
#
_entry.id   AF-A0A6A5AW10-F1
#
_cell.length_a   1.000
_cell.length_b   1.000
_cell.length_c   1.000
_cell.angle_alpha   90.00
_cell.angle_beta   90.00
_cell.angle_gamma   90.00
#
_symmetry.space_group_name_H-M   'P 1'
#
loop_
_entity.id
_entity.type
_entity.pdbx_description
1 polymer ?
#
loop_
_entity_poly.entity_id
_entity_poly.type
_entity_poly.pdbx_seq_one_letter_code
_entity_poly.pdbx_strand_id
1 'polypeptide(L)'
;MMRGAPVASISTWKFAAGRIKRKWAGMKQRTSWRFRQRRNGVVFQVDGEDTEDEMYLRASNVPLTDDKYCHNILAEAPPDVLNGILGATSPEGSDSFCSTMTGFMLHTCSSVVRSRVLDVITHERLDDINLTNRGIIIRAIQQHLASPLNRQKPDFQKAAFNVIKGTYGSDLTRLKEVINSDFLLPSHDHGGFHGGDLHQLIYGCRDLTQVVSVAQHIAVEALKVVQSPPLIKILSDIDDTLFAGWVDARYPGHTLYPGVTTLFQCMSRGVDCSNPSVTFLTARPRGWFSFGRNLTADRLVSLGLANPTVLNGSVRTGVNPQKIAGLKLDNFVRYTSLFPEYKFVFFGDSGQGDALLASQMRALYPDKCFAYINTDV
;
A
#
# COMPACT_ATOMS: atom_id res chain seq x y z
N MET A 1 49.41 22.99 30.13
CA MET A 1 48.12 22.36 29.78
C MET A 1 47.50 23.13 28.61
N MET A 2 47.74 22.71 27.37
CA MET A 2 47.04 23.27 26.21
C MET A 2 45.70 22.55 26.03
N ARG A 3 44.60 23.31 26.00
CA ARG A 3 43.28 22.81 25.62
C ARG A 3 43.26 22.60 24.10
N GLY A 4 43.10 21.36 23.66
CA GLY A 4 42.91 21.02 22.25
C GLY A 4 41.62 21.62 21.72
N ALA A 5 41.70 22.28 20.57
CA ALA A 5 40.54 22.75 19.81
C ALA A 5 39.68 21.56 19.35
N PRO A 6 38.34 21.68 19.32
CA PRO A 6 37.49 20.64 18.76
C PRO A 6 37.74 20.56 17.25
N VAL A 7 38.19 19.39 16.78
CA VAL A 7 38.32 19.08 15.36
C VAL A 7 36.95 19.23 14.71
N ALA A 8 36.80 20.23 13.83
CA ALA A 8 35.59 20.46 13.07
C ALA A 8 35.34 19.27 12.12
N SER A 9 34.54 18.30 12.57
CA SER A 9 34.13 17.18 11.72
C SER A 9 33.25 17.68 10.58
N ILE A 10 33.76 17.58 9.36
CA ILE A 10 33.05 17.93 8.13
C ILE A 10 31.90 16.92 7.95
N SER A 11 30.68 17.40 7.79
CA SER A 11 29.52 16.55 7.52
C SER A 11 29.57 16.01 6.08
N THR A 12 29.41 14.71 5.93
CA THR A 12 29.47 13.94 4.68
C THR A 12 28.30 14.23 3.74
N TRP A 13 27.17 14.73 4.26
CA TRP A 13 26.09 15.33 3.44
C TRP A 13 26.56 16.55 2.64
N LYS A 14 27.55 17.29 3.14
CA LYS A 14 28.11 18.48 2.49
C LYS A 14 28.88 18.12 1.21
N PHE A 15 29.53 16.95 1.18
CA PHE A 15 30.21 16.43 -0.01
C PHE A 15 29.22 15.81 -1.00
N ALA A 16 28.25 15.02 -0.52
CA ALA A 16 27.20 14.43 -1.35
C ALA A 16 26.32 15.51 -2.01
N ALA A 17 25.75 16.46 -1.25
CA ALA A 17 24.91 17.54 -1.80
C ALA A 17 25.70 18.50 -2.72
N GLY A 18 26.97 18.77 -2.41
CA GLY A 18 27.85 19.64 -3.21
C GLY A 18 28.32 19.01 -4.53
N ARG A 19 28.52 17.69 -4.59
CA ARG A 19 28.85 16.95 -5.82
C ARG A 19 27.62 16.52 -6.62
N ILE A 20 26.51 16.18 -5.95
CA ILE A 20 25.19 16.07 -6.58
C ILE A 20 24.92 17.39 -7.32
N LYS A 21 25.00 18.56 -6.65
CA LYS A 21 24.95 19.92 -7.25
C LYS A 21 25.91 20.18 -8.43
N ARG A 22 27.00 19.42 -8.61
CA ARG A 22 27.93 19.55 -9.75
C ARG A 22 27.68 18.57 -10.91
N LYS A 23 27.02 17.41 -10.69
CA LYS A 23 26.79 16.38 -11.73
C LYS A 23 25.44 16.50 -12.47
N TRP A 24 24.59 17.46 -12.12
CA TRP A 24 23.27 17.70 -12.76
C TRP A 24 23.29 17.91 -14.28
N ALA A 25 24.43 18.31 -14.85
CA ALA A 25 24.54 18.50 -16.29
C ALA A 25 24.58 17.18 -17.10
N GLY A 26 24.84 16.02 -16.47
CA GLY A 26 25.02 14.73 -17.14
C GLY A 26 24.05 13.61 -16.74
N MET A 27 23.20 13.80 -15.73
CA MET A 27 22.33 12.76 -15.13
C MET A 27 21.01 12.54 -15.90
N LYS A 28 21.01 12.60 -17.23
CA LYS A 28 19.81 12.24 -18.00
C LYS A 28 19.83 10.74 -18.29
N GLN A 29 18.91 10.01 -17.66
CA GLN A 29 18.22 8.80 -18.15
C GLN A 29 18.51 7.40 -17.59
N ARG A 30 19.48 7.13 -16.73
CA ARG A 30 19.69 5.76 -16.22
C ARG A 30 20.24 5.82 -14.82
N THR A 31 19.65 5.10 -13.85
CA THR A 31 20.31 4.45 -12.69
C THR A 31 19.29 4.07 -11.60
N SER A 32 19.32 2.82 -11.16
CA SER A 32 18.61 2.36 -9.95
C SER A 32 19.37 2.80 -8.70
N TRP A 33 18.72 3.56 -7.81
CA TRP A 33 19.33 4.07 -6.57
C TRP A 33 19.29 3.01 -5.47
N ARG A 34 20.45 2.64 -4.89
CA ARG A 34 20.56 1.67 -3.79
C ARG A 34 21.12 2.33 -2.52
N PHE A 35 20.76 1.88 -1.31
CA PHE A 35 21.34 2.39 -0.05
C PHE A 35 21.77 1.32 0.95
N ARG A 36 23.00 1.34 1.49
CA ARG A 36 23.48 0.37 2.49
C ARG A 36 23.63 1.00 3.88
N GLN A 37 23.07 0.37 4.91
CA GLN A 37 23.25 0.80 6.30
C GLN A 37 24.63 0.40 6.83
N ARG A 38 25.32 1.33 7.50
CA ARG A 38 26.57 1.10 8.24
C ARG A 38 26.39 1.56 9.70
N ARG A 39 27.33 1.16 10.57
CA ARG A 39 27.32 1.42 12.02
C ARG A 39 27.05 2.88 12.41
N ASN A 40 27.39 3.84 11.54
CA ASN A 40 27.24 5.29 11.76
C ASN A 40 26.50 6.05 10.63
N GLY A 41 25.85 5.39 9.66
CA GLY A 41 25.28 6.09 8.49
C GLY A 41 24.59 5.21 7.45
N VAL A 42 24.21 5.81 6.33
CA VAL A 42 23.58 5.14 5.17
C VAL A 42 24.31 5.57 3.89
N VAL A 43 24.92 4.64 3.17
CA VAL A 43 25.67 4.92 1.93
C VAL A 43 24.77 4.74 0.72
N PHE A 44 24.70 5.70 -0.20
CA PHE A 44 24.01 5.53 -1.48
C PHE A 44 24.97 4.96 -2.53
N GLN A 45 24.57 3.91 -3.24
CA GLN A 45 25.28 3.35 -4.39
C GLN A 45 24.43 3.53 -5.64
N VAL A 46 25.09 3.99 -6.69
CA VAL A 46 24.52 4.16 -8.03
C VAL A 46 25.26 3.17 -8.93
N ASP A 47 24.55 2.19 -9.48
CA ASP A 47 25.05 1.21 -10.48
C ASP A 47 26.27 0.36 -10.11
N GLY A 48 26.39 -0.09 -8.85
CA GLY A 48 27.30 -1.18 -8.48
C GLY A 48 28.80 -0.83 -8.47
N GLU A 49 29.18 0.40 -8.77
CA GLU A 49 30.50 0.93 -8.46
C GLU A 49 30.51 1.48 -7.02
N ASP A 50 31.51 1.08 -6.23
CA ASP A 50 31.79 1.66 -4.92
C ASP A 50 32.25 3.11 -5.11
N THR A 51 31.29 4.04 -5.23
CA THR A 51 31.59 5.45 -5.04
C THR A 51 31.84 5.67 -3.55
N GLU A 52 33.04 6.14 -3.17
CA GLU A 52 33.48 6.46 -1.80
C GLU A 52 32.62 7.53 -1.07
N ASP A 53 31.46 7.91 -1.59
CA ASP A 53 30.62 8.98 -1.07
C ASP A 53 29.60 8.44 -0.05
N GLU A 54 30.06 8.24 1.19
CA GLU A 54 29.23 7.81 2.33
C GLU A 54 28.27 8.93 2.79
N MET A 55 26.97 8.63 2.96
CA MET A 55 26.01 9.55 3.57
C MET A 55 25.78 9.19 5.06
N TYR A 56 25.71 10.19 5.93
CA TYR A 56 25.67 9.98 7.39
C TYR A 56 24.43 10.61 8.00
N LEU A 57 23.38 9.82 8.23
CA LEU A 57 22.20 10.28 8.98
C LEU A 57 22.57 10.43 10.47
N ARG A 58 22.87 11.67 10.90
CA ARG A 58 23.13 11.96 12.32
C ARG A 58 21.80 12.00 13.08
N ALA A 59 21.67 11.12 14.08
CA ALA A 59 20.45 10.98 14.88
C ALA A 59 20.36 11.94 16.07
N SER A 60 21.45 12.61 16.46
CA SER A 60 21.49 13.45 17.67
C SER A 60 22.49 14.62 17.57
N ASN A 61 22.18 15.71 18.28
CA ASN A 61 23.02 16.90 18.52
C ASN A 61 23.36 17.81 17.31
N VAL A 62 22.42 18.04 16.38
CA VAL A 62 22.56 19.05 15.32
C VAL A 62 21.31 19.95 15.31
N PRO A 63 21.42 21.29 15.11
CA PRO A 63 20.25 22.16 15.04
C PRO A 63 19.30 21.77 13.89
N LEU A 64 17.98 21.80 14.13
CA LEU A 64 16.94 21.47 13.12
C LEU A 64 16.96 22.39 11.89
N THR A 65 17.68 23.51 11.97
CA THR A 65 17.92 24.47 10.89
C THR A 65 19.14 24.10 10.04
N ASP A 66 19.85 23.00 10.34
CA ASP A 66 20.97 22.56 9.52
C ASP A 66 20.44 22.02 8.19
N ASP A 67 20.83 22.66 7.08
CA ASP A 67 20.53 22.28 5.68
C ASP A 67 20.81 20.81 5.36
N LYS A 68 21.56 20.12 6.23
CA LYS A 68 21.97 18.71 6.08
C LYS A 68 20.98 17.70 6.68
N TYR A 69 19.85 18.15 7.24
CA TYR A 69 18.76 17.25 7.63
C TYR A 69 17.95 16.80 6.42
N CYS A 70 17.42 15.58 6.47
CA CYS A 70 16.66 14.97 5.37
C CYS A 70 15.50 15.84 4.87
N HIS A 71 14.74 16.52 5.76
CA HIS A 71 13.63 17.38 5.33
C HIS A 71 14.10 18.59 4.51
N ASN A 72 15.23 19.21 4.85
CA ASN A 72 15.78 20.34 4.10
C ASN A 72 16.29 19.90 2.72
N ILE A 73 16.90 18.71 2.65
CA ILE A 73 17.38 18.15 1.38
C ILE A 73 16.23 17.81 0.45
N LEU A 74 15.17 17.19 0.98
CA LEU A 74 13.96 16.90 0.20
C LEU A 74 13.29 18.19 -0.28
N ALA A 75 13.29 19.24 0.55
CA ALA A 75 12.71 20.54 0.21
C ALA A 75 13.46 21.24 -0.92
N GLU A 76 14.79 21.11 -0.99
CA GLU A 76 15.63 21.77 -2.02
C GLU A 76 15.95 20.90 -3.24
N ALA A 77 15.80 19.58 -3.15
CA ALA A 77 16.17 18.67 -4.23
C ALA A 77 15.31 18.93 -5.49
N PRO A 78 15.93 19.05 -6.67
CA PRO A 78 15.18 19.07 -7.93
C PRO A 78 14.34 17.78 -8.12
N PRO A 79 13.23 17.86 -8.88
CA PRO A 79 12.20 16.82 -8.91
C PRO A 79 12.71 15.41 -9.26
N ASP A 80 13.62 15.29 -10.22
CA ASP A 80 14.19 14.01 -10.66
C ASP A 80 15.01 13.33 -9.55
N VAL A 81 15.83 14.08 -8.82
CA VAL A 81 16.58 13.53 -7.68
C VAL A 81 15.69 13.31 -6.47
N LEU A 82 14.71 14.18 -6.21
CA LEU A 82 13.69 13.92 -5.18
C LEU A 82 13.04 12.55 -5.41
N ASN A 83 12.62 12.27 -6.64
CA ASN A 83 12.04 10.98 -6.99
C ASN A 83 13.05 9.83 -6.93
N GLY A 84 14.32 10.06 -7.29
CA GLY A 84 15.39 9.07 -7.11
C GLY A 84 15.63 8.69 -5.64
N ILE A 85 15.65 9.68 -4.75
CA ILE A 85 15.82 9.49 -3.30
C ILE A 85 14.64 8.71 -2.72
N LEU A 86 13.41 9.11 -3.01
CA LEU A 86 12.20 8.47 -2.45
C LEU A 86 12.05 7.02 -2.91
N GLY A 87 12.44 6.73 -4.15
CA GLY A 87 12.35 5.40 -4.75
C GLY A 87 13.53 4.47 -4.44
N ALA A 88 14.58 4.96 -3.76
CA ALA A 88 15.77 4.18 -3.51
C ALA A 88 15.49 2.98 -2.59
N THR A 89 16.01 1.80 -2.96
CA THR A 89 15.83 0.55 -2.21
C THR A 89 17.13 0.10 -1.54
N SER A 90 17.03 -0.70 -0.49
CA SER A 90 18.23 -1.29 0.12
C SER A 90 18.79 -2.43 -0.74
N PRO A 91 20.12 -2.65 -0.83
CA PRO A 91 20.72 -3.81 -1.49
C PRO A 91 20.26 -5.13 -0.88
N GLU A 92 20.27 -6.19 -1.70
CA GLU A 92 20.09 -7.57 -1.24
C GLU A 92 21.06 -7.89 -0.08
N GLY A 93 20.51 -8.41 1.03
CA GLY A 93 21.27 -8.81 2.22
C GLY A 93 21.41 -7.77 3.34
N SER A 94 20.80 -6.59 3.24
CA SER A 94 20.64 -5.68 4.40
C SER A 94 19.48 -6.10 5.31
N ASP A 95 19.54 -5.81 6.61
CA ASP A 95 18.46 -6.07 7.58
C ASP A 95 17.08 -5.72 6.99
N SER A 96 16.19 -6.71 6.94
CA SER A 96 14.88 -6.72 6.26
C SER A 96 13.85 -5.73 6.80
N PHE A 97 14.26 -4.79 7.66
CA PHE A 97 13.35 -3.94 8.41
C PHE A 97 12.80 -2.76 7.58
N CYS A 98 13.57 -2.20 6.64
CA CYS A 98 13.13 -1.12 5.75
C CYS A 98 13.67 -1.32 4.34
N SER A 99 12.81 -1.68 3.39
CA SER A 99 13.19 -1.94 1.99
C SER A 99 13.36 -0.68 1.14
N THR A 100 12.83 0.47 1.58
CA THR A 100 12.89 1.75 0.86
C THR A 100 13.48 2.86 1.72
N MET A 101 14.10 3.84 1.08
CA MET A 101 14.66 5.02 1.74
C MET A 101 13.57 5.83 2.44
N THR A 102 12.37 5.93 1.86
CA THR A 102 11.24 6.56 2.53
C THR A 102 10.85 5.82 3.82
N GLY A 103 10.78 4.48 3.80
CA GLY A 103 10.57 3.69 5.02
C GLY A 103 11.66 3.94 6.06
N PHE A 104 12.92 3.93 5.63
CA PHE A 104 14.06 4.23 6.49
C PHE A 104 13.93 5.61 7.16
N MET A 105 13.69 6.68 6.38
CA MET A 105 13.56 8.04 6.89
C MET A 105 12.43 8.15 7.92
N LEU A 106 11.26 7.58 7.63
CA LEU A 106 10.12 7.65 8.56
C LEU A 106 10.39 6.84 9.83
N HIS A 107 11.15 5.75 9.74
CA HIS A 107 11.51 4.96 10.91
C HIS A 107 12.56 5.64 11.78
N THR A 108 13.67 6.12 11.21
CA THR A 108 14.83 6.57 11.99
C THR A 108 14.74 8.01 12.47
N CYS A 109 13.94 8.87 11.85
CA CYS A 109 13.86 10.28 12.24
C CYS A 109 13.20 10.46 13.63
N SER A 110 13.56 11.54 14.34
CA SER A 110 12.80 11.96 15.52
C SER A 110 11.38 12.36 15.13
N SER A 111 10.45 12.45 16.09
CA SER A 111 9.05 12.84 15.82
C SER A 111 8.94 14.17 15.09
N VAL A 112 9.73 15.17 15.51
CA VAL A 112 9.75 16.51 14.91
C VAL A 112 10.27 16.48 13.47
N VAL A 113 11.39 15.79 13.23
CA VAL A 113 11.98 15.69 11.88
C VAL A 113 11.06 14.90 10.96
N ARG A 114 10.50 13.80 11.44
CA ARG A 114 9.54 12.98 10.70
C ARG A 114 8.33 13.79 10.25
N SER A 115 7.74 14.61 11.12
CA SER A 115 6.59 15.44 10.74
C SER A 115 6.97 16.44 9.63
N ARG A 116 8.18 17.01 9.65
CA ARG A 116 8.67 17.86 8.55
C ARG A 116 8.91 17.09 7.25
N VAL A 117 9.49 15.89 7.33
CA VAL A 117 9.65 15.02 6.17
C VAL A 117 8.30 14.71 5.54
N LEU A 118 7.30 14.34 6.35
CA LEU A 118 5.93 14.10 5.88
C LEU A 118 5.32 15.34 5.23
N ASP A 119 5.51 16.52 5.81
CA ASP A 119 4.98 17.77 5.25
C ASP A 119 5.59 18.09 3.88
N VAL A 120 6.92 17.97 3.75
CA VAL A 120 7.61 18.17 2.46
C VAL A 120 7.08 17.21 1.39
N ILE A 121 7.01 15.91 1.69
CA ILE A 121 6.72 14.88 0.67
C ILE A 121 5.23 14.63 0.43
N THR A 122 4.34 15.14 1.29
CA THR A 122 2.89 14.94 1.14
C THR A 122 2.12 16.22 0.98
N HIS A 123 2.76 17.38 1.12
CA HIS A 123 2.09 18.67 0.97
C HIS A 123 2.93 19.64 0.13
N GLU A 124 4.12 20.06 0.57
CA GLU A 124 4.86 21.15 -0.08
C GLU A 124 5.36 20.80 -1.50
N ARG A 125 5.88 19.57 -1.67
CA ARG A 125 6.50 19.08 -2.90
C ARG A 125 5.71 17.94 -3.54
N LEU A 126 4.46 17.73 -3.15
CA LEU A 126 3.65 16.60 -3.64
C LEU A 126 3.53 16.60 -5.18
N ASP A 127 3.40 17.78 -5.78
CA ASP A 127 3.27 17.93 -7.25
C ASP A 127 4.54 17.49 -8.00
N ASP A 128 5.71 17.57 -7.36
CA ASP A 128 6.97 17.11 -7.93
C ASP A 128 7.18 15.60 -7.80
N ILE A 129 6.34 14.90 -7.01
CA ILE A 129 6.49 13.47 -6.73
C ILE A 129 5.63 12.66 -7.69
N ASN A 130 6.29 11.77 -8.43
CA ASN A 130 5.64 10.89 -9.39
C ASN A 130 4.73 9.84 -8.72
N LEU A 131 3.84 9.27 -9.52
CA LEU A 131 2.82 8.32 -9.04
C LEU A 131 3.42 7.10 -8.31
N THR A 132 4.52 6.56 -8.83
CA THR A 132 5.21 5.41 -8.22
C THR A 132 5.67 5.73 -6.80
N ASN A 133 6.31 6.89 -6.61
CA ASN A 133 6.81 7.32 -5.31
C ASN A 133 5.69 7.71 -4.34
N ARG A 134 4.55 8.24 -4.84
CA ARG A 134 3.34 8.42 -4.02
C ARG A 134 2.87 7.09 -3.41
N GLY A 135 2.92 6.01 -4.19
CA GLY A 135 2.68 4.64 -3.72
C GLY A 135 3.66 4.20 -2.63
N ILE A 136 4.97 4.41 -2.84
CA ILE A 136 6.03 4.08 -1.87
C ILE A 136 5.83 4.84 -0.55
N ILE A 137 5.49 6.13 -0.63
CA ILE A 137 5.21 6.97 0.54
C ILE A 137 4.04 6.40 1.34
N ILE A 138 2.91 6.12 0.69
CA ILE A 138 1.74 5.58 1.40
C ILE A 138 2.05 4.21 2.02
N ARG A 139 2.82 3.36 1.34
CA ARG A 139 3.23 2.05 1.87
C ARG A 139 4.09 2.18 3.12
N ALA A 140 5.06 3.08 3.12
CA ALA A 140 5.86 3.38 4.31
C ALA A 140 4.99 3.92 5.46
N ILE A 141 4.04 4.82 5.16
CA ILE A 141 3.07 5.33 6.14
C ILE A 141 2.21 4.20 6.73
N GLN A 142 1.72 3.30 5.89
CA GLN A 142 0.89 2.15 6.24
C GLN A 142 1.60 1.22 7.25
N GLN A 143 2.88 0.94 7.04
CA GLN A 143 3.70 0.18 8.01
C GLN A 143 3.75 0.86 9.38
N HIS A 144 3.87 2.18 9.39
CA HIS A 144 3.86 2.97 10.61
C HIS A 144 2.49 3.04 11.31
N LEU A 145 1.39 3.00 10.56
CA LEU A 145 0.02 2.97 11.10
C LEU A 145 -0.30 1.61 11.74
N ALA A 146 0.21 0.52 11.17
CA ALA A 146 0.05 -0.83 11.71
C ALA A 146 0.76 -1.03 13.05
N SER A 147 1.90 -0.36 13.26
CA SER A 147 2.67 -0.48 14.51
C SER A 147 1.89 0.01 15.74
N PRO A 148 1.79 -0.78 16.83
CA PRO A 148 1.16 -0.35 18.08
C PRO A 148 2.03 0.63 18.88
N LEU A 149 3.34 0.63 18.64
CA LEU A 149 4.30 1.48 19.35
C LEU A 149 4.31 2.93 18.86
N ASN A 150 3.74 3.17 17.68
CA ASN A 150 3.75 4.49 17.06
C ASN A 150 2.61 5.36 17.58
N ARG A 151 2.97 6.50 18.20
CA ARG A 151 2.01 7.46 18.77
C ARG A 151 1.61 8.57 17.80
N GLN A 152 2.33 8.77 16.69
CA GLN A 152 2.05 9.82 15.70
C GLN A 152 1.06 9.39 14.61
N LYS A 153 0.17 8.43 14.89
CA LYS A 153 -0.80 7.92 13.89
C LYS A 153 -1.61 9.03 13.21
N PRO A 154 -2.05 10.11 13.89
CA PRO A 154 -2.75 11.22 13.24
C PRO A 154 -1.92 11.91 12.14
N ASP A 155 -0.63 12.15 12.38
CA ASP A 155 0.27 12.81 11.41
C ASP A 155 0.44 11.94 10.15
N PHE A 156 0.67 10.64 10.36
CA PHE A 156 0.77 9.64 9.30
C PHE A 156 -0.53 9.56 8.48
N GLN A 157 -1.67 9.53 9.15
CA GLN A 157 -2.98 9.47 8.52
C GLN A 157 -3.25 10.71 7.66
N LYS A 158 -2.99 11.90 8.21
CA LYS A 158 -3.11 13.18 7.50
C LYS A 158 -2.20 13.20 6.26
N ALA A 159 -0.95 12.78 6.40
CA ALA A 159 0.00 12.74 5.31
C ALA A 159 -0.45 11.81 4.17
N ALA A 160 -0.93 10.59 4.48
CA ALA A 160 -1.48 9.69 3.47
C ALA A 160 -2.71 10.28 2.76
N PHE A 161 -3.58 10.96 3.50
CA PHE A 161 -4.76 11.61 2.93
C PHE A 161 -4.40 12.82 2.05
N ASN A 162 -3.33 13.54 2.36
CA ASN A 162 -2.83 14.58 1.47
C ASN A 162 -2.36 13.98 0.13
N VAL A 163 -1.61 12.87 0.16
CA VAL A 163 -1.17 12.18 -1.07
C VAL A 163 -2.38 11.74 -1.92
N ILE A 164 -3.41 11.16 -1.28
CA ILE A 164 -4.64 10.75 -1.98
C ILE A 164 -5.36 11.97 -2.57
N LYS A 165 -5.53 13.05 -1.80
CA LYS A 165 -6.24 14.28 -2.24
C LYS A 165 -5.48 15.11 -3.26
N GLY A 166 -4.15 14.99 -3.31
CA GLY A 166 -3.32 15.61 -4.34
C GLY A 166 -3.15 14.75 -5.59
N THR A 167 -3.84 13.61 -5.69
CA THR A 167 -3.82 12.74 -6.88
C THR A 167 -5.20 12.72 -7.53
N TYR A 168 -5.26 12.78 -8.87
CA TYR A 168 -6.49 13.11 -9.61
C TYR A 168 -6.79 12.11 -10.73
N GLY A 169 -8.06 12.01 -11.13
CA GLY A 169 -8.53 11.19 -12.25
C GLY A 169 -7.97 9.75 -12.28
N SER A 170 -7.52 9.32 -13.45
CA SER A 170 -6.97 7.97 -13.68
C SER A 170 -5.73 7.65 -12.84
N ASP A 171 -4.92 8.66 -12.50
CA ASP A 171 -3.75 8.47 -11.63
C ASP A 171 -4.20 8.10 -10.21
N LEU A 172 -5.29 8.69 -9.72
CA LEU A 172 -5.86 8.30 -8.43
C LEU A 172 -6.36 6.85 -8.50
N THR A 173 -7.01 6.44 -9.58
CA THR A 173 -7.43 5.05 -9.77
C THR A 173 -6.24 4.09 -9.70
N ARG A 174 -5.15 4.38 -10.41
CA ARG A 174 -3.92 3.57 -10.39
C ARG A 174 -3.26 3.57 -9.02
N LEU A 175 -3.21 4.72 -8.33
CA LEU A 175 -2.68 4.81 -6.97
C LEU A 175 -3.51 3.96 -5.99
N LYS A 176 -4.84 3.99 -6.09
CA LYS A 176 -5.72 3.16 -5.24
C LYS A 176 -5.48 1.68 -5.46
N GLU A 177 -5.31 1.23 -6.70
CA GLU A 177 -4.91 -0.16 -6.99
C GLU A 177 -3.57 -0.49 -6.33
N VAL A 178 -2.58 0.39 -6.46
CA VAL A 178 -1.24 0.26 -5.84
C VAL A 178 -1.30 0.14 -4.30
N ILE A 179 -2.14 0.93 -3.64
CA ILE A 179 -2.36 0.90 -2.18
C ILE A 179 -3.20 -0.32 -1.76
N ASN A 180 -4.04 -0.81 -2.64
CA ASN A 180 -4.88 -1.99 -2.41
C ASN A 180 -4.12 -3.30 -2.67
N SER A 181 -3.14 -3.29 -3.58
CA SER A 181 -2.33 -4.46 -3.95
C SER A 181 -1.18 -4.66 -2.97
N ASP A 182 -1.21 -5.73 -2.18
CA ASP A 182 -0.21 -5.99 -1.15
C ASP A 182 1.22 -6.24 -1.67
N PHE A 183 1.38 -6.40 -2.99
CA PHE A 183 2.62 -6.80 -3.62
C PHE A 183 3.13 -5.76 -4.62
N LEU A 184 4.03 -4.87 -4.19
CA LEU A 184 4.75 -3.98 -5.11
C LEU A 184 6.26 -3.94 -4.93
N LEU A 185 6.81 -4.80 -4.08
CA LEU A 185 8.25 -5.00 -4.06
C LEU A 185 8.53 -6.49 -4.19
N PRO A 186 9.37 -6.92 -5.15
CA PRO A 186 9.84 -8.30 -5.23
C PRO A 186 10.81 -8.52 -4.06
N SER A 187 10.28 -8.67 -2.85
CA SER A 187 11.03 -9.31 -1.78
C SER A 187 11.02 -10.80 -2.09
N HIS A 188 12.16 -11.31 -2.54
CA HIS A 188 12.44 -12.74 -2.72
C HIS A 188 12.36 -13.54 -1.40
N ASP A 189 12.15 -12.86 -0.26
CA ASP A 189 11.94 -13.50 1.02
C ASP A 189 10.46 -13.61 1.36
N HIS A 190 10.05 -14.83 1.68
CA HIS A 190 8.76 -15.21 2.23
C HIS A 190 8.46 -14.40 3.51
N GLY A 191 7.77 -13.28 3.38
CA GLY A 191 7.45 -12.39 4.49
C GLY A 191 6.25 -11.50 4.18
N GLY A 192 5.05 -12.08 4.21
CA GLY A 192 3.81 -11.35 4.01
C GLY A 192 3.59 -10.19 4.99
N PHE A 193 3.02 -9.13 4.43
CA PHE A 193 2.19 -8.11 5.08
C PHE A 193 2.73 -7.35 6.31
N HIS A 194 3.08 -6.06 6.15
CA HIS A 194 3.22 -5.15 7.30
C HIS A 194 2.49 -3.80 7.20
N GLY A 195 1.73 -3.49 6.12
CA GLY A 195 1.16 -2.14 5.90
C GLY A 195 -0.36 -1.94 6.02
N GLY A 196 -1.18 -2.97 5.73
CA GLY A 196 -2.63 -2.78 5.58
C GLY A 196 -3.04 -2.40 4.14
N ASP A 197 -4.33 -2.56 3.83
CA ASP A 197 -4.93 -2.23 2.52
C ASP A 197 -5.51 -0.80 2.49
N LEU A 198 -6.05 -0.37 1.34
CA LEU A 198 -6.69 0.94 1.17
C LEU A 198 -7.92 1.10 2.10
N HIS A 199 -8.68 0.02 2.32
CA HIS A 199 -9.84 0.04 3.19
C HIS A 199 -9.44 0.30 4.65
N GLN A 200 -8.39 -0.35 5.14
CA GLN A 200 -7.82 -0.11 6.47
C GLN A 200 -7.20 1.29 6.56
N LEU A 201 -6.53 1.77 5.51
CA LEU A 201 -5.99 3.13 5.48
C LEU A 201 -7.10 4.17 5.65
N ILE A 202 -8.21 4.05 4.93
CA ILE A 202 -9.29 5.05 4.98
C ILE A 202 -10.20 4.83 6.19
N TYR A 203 -10.82 3.66 6.34
CA TYR A 203 -11.80 3.40 7.40
C TYR A 203 -11.19 3.02 8.75
N GLY A 204 -9.87 2.82 8.81
CA GLY A 204 -9.14 2.72 10.09
C GLY A 204 -8.90 4.07 10.76
N CYS A 205 -9.10 5.18 10.04
CA CYS A 205 -9.00 6.52 10.59
C CYS A 205 -10.14 6.79 11.58
N ARG A 206 -9.81 7.33 12.76
CA ARG A 206 -10.79 7.71 13.79
C ARG A 206 -11.47 9.07 13.51
N ASP A 207 -10.84 9.91 12.70
CA ASP A 207 -11.37 11.22 12.34
C ASP A 207 -12.31 11.09 11.14
N LEU A 208 -13.61 11.07 11.42
CA LEU A 208 -14.66 10.95 10.40
C LEU A 208 -14.63 12.11 9.40
N THR A 209 -14.22 13.31 9.80
CA THR A 209 -14.14 14.47 8.89
C THR A 209 -13.12 14.23 7.80
N GLN A 210 -11.98 13.65 8.18
CA GLN A 210 -10.91 13.27 7.26
C GLN A 210 -11.36 12.14 6.32
N VAL A 211 -12.05 11.13 6.84
CA VAL A 211 -12.61 10.03 6.04
C VAL A 211 -13.60 10.56 5.00
N VAL A 212 -14.55 11.42 5.42
CA VAL A 212 -15.54 12.02 4.52
C VAL A 212 -14.87 12.88 3.46
N SER A 213 -13.89 13.71 3.83
CA SER A 213 -13.13 14.55 2.90
C SER A 213 -12.44 13.73 1.81
N VAL A 214 -11.78 12.62 2.18
CA VAL A 214 -11.12 11.73 1.21
C VAL A 214 -12.14 10.97 0.36
N ALA A 215 -13.22 10.47 0.95
CA ALA A 215 -14.27 9.78 0.20
C ALA A 215 -14.94 10.70 -0.84
N GLN A 216 -15.18 11.97 -0.49
CA GLN A 216 -15.68 12.99 -1.43
C GLN A 216 -14.71 13.22 -2.58
N HIS A 217 -13.41 13.39 -2.28
CA HIS A 217 -12.37 13.52 -3.31
C HIS A 217 -12.37 12.31 -4.26
N ILE A 218 -12.35 11.09 -3.72
CA ILE A 218 -12.41 9.85 -4.50
C ILE A 218 -13.65 9.81 -5.40
N ALA A 219 -14.82 10.18 -4.87
CA ALA A 219 -16.06 10.19 -5.63
C ALA A 219 -16.02 11.20 -6.79
N VAL A 220 -15.50 12.41 -6.55
CA VAL A 220 -15.37 13.47 -7.57
C VAL A 220 -14.39 13.05 -8.67
N GLU A 221 -13.22 12.54 -8.30
CA GLU A 221 -12.20 12.13 -9.27
C GLU A 221 -12.63 10.91 -10.09
N ALA A 222 -13.39 9.98 -9.50
CA ALA A 222 -13.91 8.83 -10.21
C ALA A 222 -14.88 9.19 -11.34
N LEU A 223 -15.62 10.29 -11.22
CA LEU A 223 -16.49 10.78 -12.31
C LEU A 223 -15.70 11.22 -13.55
N LYS A 224 -14.42 11.53 -13.39
CA LYS A 224 -13.52 11.94 -14.48
C LYS A 224 -12.92 10.73 -15.21
N VAL A 225 -13.08 9.53 -14.67
CA VAL A 225 -12.54 8.30 -15.24
C VAL A 225 -13.56 7.72 -16.21
N VAL A 226 -13.35 7.99 -17.51
CA VAL A 226 -14.17 7.43 -18.58
C VAL A 226 -13.38 6.30 -19.24
N GLN A 227 -13.83 5.06 -19.08
CA GLN A 227 -13.26 3.90 -19.76
C GLN A 227 -14.32 3.10 -20.51
N SER A 228 -13.98 2.71 -21.74
CA SER A 228 -14.76 1.78 -22.56
C SER A 228 -13.80 0.72 -23.12
N PRO A 229 -13.96 -0.57 -22.74
CA PRO A 229 -14.98 -1.12 -21.84
C PRO A 229 -14.81 -0.65 -20.38
N PRO A 230 -15.84 -0.79 -19.53
CA PRO A 230 -15.76 -0.38 -18.13
C PRO A 230 -14.73 -1.20 -17.35
N LEU A 231 -14.19 -0.58 -16.30
CA LEU A 231 -13.35 -1.23 -15.30
C LEU A 231 -14.16 -2.25 -14.48
N ILE A 232 -13.60 -3.44 -14.26
CA ILE A 232 -14.25 -4.56 -13.57
C ILE A 232 -13.34 -5.11 -12.49
N LYS A 233 -13.84 -5.11 -11.25
CA LYS A 233 -13.17 -5.71 -10.10
C LYS A 233 -13.90 -6.96 -9.63
N ILE A 234 -13.15 -7.98 -9.25
CA ILE A 234 -13.72 -9.24 -8.77
C ILE A 234 -13.85 -9.18 -7.25
N LEU A 235 -15.04 -9.47 -6.77
CA LEU A 235 -15.33 -9.74 -5.38
C LEU A 235 -15.64 -11.22 -5.22
N SER A 236 -15.06 -11.88 -4.25
CA SER A 236 -15.27 -13.32 -4.05
C SER A 236 -15.41 -13.66 -2.59
N ASP A 237 -16.27 -14.61 -2.25
CA ASP A 237 -16.08 -15.36 -1.01
C ASP A 237 -14.87 -16.31 -1.10
N ILE A 238 -14.48 -16.92 0.01
CA ILE A 238 -13.36 -17.85 0.11
C ILE A 238 -13.85 -19.29 0.26
N ASP A 239 -14.68 -19.57 1.24
CA ASP A 239 -15.04 -20.93 1.62
C ASP A 239 -16.19 -21.42 0.73
N ASP A 240 -16.08 -22.63 0.21
CA ASP A 240 -17.02 -23.19 -0.77
C ASP A 240 -17.12 -22.40 -2.10
N THR A 241 -16.39 -21.28 -2.27
CA THR A 241 -16.29 -20.49 -3.52
C THR A 241 -14.91 -20.52 -4.17
N LEU A 242 -13.84 -20.25 -3.42
CA LEU A 242 -12.45 -20.32 -3.90
C LEU A 242 -11.87 -21.72 -3.61
N PHE A 243 -12.15 -22.23 -2.42
CA PHE A 243 -11.77 -23.57 -1.98
C PHE A 243 -13.01 -24.36 -1.59
N ALA A 244 -12.99 -25.68 -1.77
CA ALA A 244 -13.92 -26.57 -1.11
C ALA A 244 -13.83 -26.37 0.41
N GLY A 245 -14.94 -25.92 0.99
CA GLY A 245 -15.04 -25.47 2.36
C GLY A 245 -15.60 -26.56 3.26
N TRP A 246 -16.73 -26.28 3.88
CA TRP A 246 -17.39 -27.21 4.81
C TRP A 246 -18.69 -27.76 4.24
N VAL A 247 -19.26 -27.09 3.23
CA VAL A 247 -20.53 -27.46 2.62
C VAL A 247 -20.28 -28.39 1.44
N ASP A 248 -19.33 -28.05 0.55
CA ASP A 248 -19.03 -28.86 -0.62
C ASP A 248 -18.23 -30.11 -0.26
N ALA A 249 -18.88 -31.27 -0.33
CA ALA A 249 -18.27 -32.58 -0.08
C ALA A 249 -17.74 -33.28 -1.35
N ARG A 250 -17.89 -32.67 -2.54
CA ARG A 250 -17.45 -33.28 -3.82
C ARG A 250 -15.94 -33.30 -3.97
N TYR A 251 -15.25 -32.37 -3.30
CA TYR A 251 -13.80 -32.29 -3.26
C TYR A 251 -13.29 -32.49 -1.84
N PRO A 252 -12.07 -33.01 -1.66
CA PRO A 252 -11.41 -32.96 -0.36
C PRO A 252 -11.39 -31.51 0.16
N GLY A 253 -11.66 -31.33 1.44
CA GLY A 253 -11.64 -29.99 2.06
C GLY A 253 -10.33 -29.27 1.75
N HIS A 254 -10.42 -27.96 1.52
CA HIS A 254 -9.31 -27.07 1.13
C HIS A 254 -8.74 -27.28 -0.28
N THR A 255 -9.40 -28.05 -1.13
CA THR A 255 -9.06 -28.12 -2.54
C THR A 255 -9.39 -26.79 -3.22
N LEU A 256 -8.42 -26.15 -3.85
CA LEU A 256 -8.66 -25.00 -4.74
C LEU A 256 -9.51 -25.48 -5.92
N TYR A 257 -10.62 -24.82 -6.21
CA TYR A 257 -11.43 -25.23 -7.36
C TYR A 257 -10.66 -25.07 -8.67
N PRO A 258 -10.62 -26.10 -9.52
CA PRO A 258 -9.88 -26.03 -10.78
C PRO A 258 -10.31 -24.84 -11.66
N GLY A 259 -9.35 -24.04 -12.11
CA GLY A 259 -9.58 -22.93 -13.05
C GLY A 259 -10.17 -21.65 -12.45
N VAL A 260 -10.52 -21.60 -11.16
CA VAL A 260 -11.15 -20.42 -10.54
C VAL A 260 -10.27 -19.17 -10.58
N THR A 261 -8.96 -19.32 -10.39
CA THR A 261 -8.01 -18.20 -10.42
C THR A 261 -7.85 -17.65 -11.83
N THR A 262 -7.78 -18.53 -12.84
CA THR A 262 -7.80 -18.17 -14.26
C THR A 262 -9.10 -17.46 -14.64
N LEU A 263 -10.24 -17.94 -14.16
CA LEU A 263 -11.54 -17.30 -14.38
C LEU A 263 -11.55 -15.86 -13.84
N PHE A 264 -11.09 -15.66 -12.60
CA PHE A 264 -11.00 -14.31 -12.01
C PHE A 264 -10.10 -13.39 -12.82
N GLN A 265 -8.95 -13.88 -13.27
CA GLN A 265 -8.02 -13.13 -14.11
C GLN A 265 -8.64 -12.73 -15.45
N CYS A 266 -9.35 -13.65 -16.12
CA CYS A 266 -9.99 -13.37 -17.40
C CYS A 266 -11.15 -12.39 -17.30
N MET A 267 -11.86 -12.34 -16.17
CA MET A 267 -13.02 -11.47 -15.97
C MET A 267 -12.68 -10.08 -15.44
N SER A 268 -11.61 -9.96 -14.68
CA SER A 268 -11.17 -8.67 -14.16
C SER A 268 -10.64 -7.76 -15.27
N ARG A 269 -10.94 -6.47 -15.16
CA ARG A 269 -10.48 -5.42 -16.06
C ARG A 269 -10.03 -4.23 -15.22
N GLY A 270 -8.77 -4.25 -14.81
CA GLY A 270 -8.15 -3.14 -14.09
C GLY A 270 -7.59 -2.07 -15.02
N VAL A 271 -7.11 -0.96 -14.43
CA VAL A 271 -6.33 0.06 -15.17
C VAL A 271 -5.03 -0.54 -15.74
N ASP A 272 -4.52 -1.58 -15.11
CA ASP A 272 -3.41 -2.39 -15.61
C ASP A 272 -3.89 -3.82 -15.88
N CYS A 273 -4.15 -4.12 -17.15
CA CYS A 273 -4.69 -5.42 -17.58
C CYS A 273 -3.77 -6.60 -17.26
N SER A 274 -2.48 -6.35 -16.97
CA SER A 274 -1.52 -7.42 -16.70
C SER A 274 -1.62 -7.98 -15.28
N ASN A 275 -2.26 -7.29 -14.34
CA ASN A 275 -2.31 -7.67 -12.93
C ASN A 275 -3.69 -7.42 -12.29
N PRO A 276 -4.72 -8.20 -12.69
CA PRO A 276 -6.07 -8.07 -12.15
C PRO A 276 -6.13 -8.34 -10.64
N SER A 277 -6.72 -7.42 -9.86
CA SER A 277 -6.81 -7.54 -8.40
C SER A 277 -8.14 -8.17 -7.97
N VAL A 278 -8.05 -9.21 -7.14
CA VAL A 278 -9.21 -9.91 -6.57
C VAL A 278 -9.39 -9.50 -5.11
N THR A 279 -10.62 -9.19 -4.71
CA THR A 279 -10.92 -8.82 -3.32
C THR A 279 -11.87 -9.81 -2.69
N PHE A 280 -11.41 -10.44 -1.61
CA PHE A 280 -12.17 -11.44 -0.89
C PHE A 280 -13.03 -10.82 0.20
N LEU A 281 -14.32 -11.13 0.21
CA LEU A 281 -15.27 -10.75 1.25
C LEU A 281 -15.47 -11.92 2.19
N THR A 282 -14.84 -11.88 3.37
CA THR A 282 -15.02 -12.95 4.37
C THR A 282 -15.75 -12.42 5.60
N ALA A 283 -16.63 -13.25 6.14
CA ALA A 283 -17.23 -12.99 7.45
C ALA A 283 -16.24 -13.23 8.61
N ARG A 284 -15.12 -13.92 8.37
CA ARG A 284 -14.21 -14.37 9.44
C ARG A 284 -13.44 -13.21 10.09
N PRO A 285 -13.17 -13.28 11.40
CA PRO A 285 -12.36 -12.27 12.10
C PRO A 285 -10.92 -12.24 11.59
N ARG A 286 -10.30 -11.05 11.65
CA ARG A 286 -8.84 -10.91 11.47
C ARG A 286 -8.10 -11.86 12.43
N GLY A 287 -7.18 -12.66 11.89
CA GLY A 287 -6.39 -13.63 12.67
C GLY A 287 -7.00 -15.03 12.78
N TRP A 288 -8.24 -15.25 12.34
CA TRP A 288 -8.78 -16.62 12.20
C TRP A 288 -7.97 -17.45 11.19
N PHE A 289 -7.43 -16.77 10.17
CA PHE A 289 -6.48 -17.35 9.23
C PHE A 289 -5.13 -17.74 9.88
N SER A 290 -4.78 -17.18 11.04
CA SER A 290 -3.56 -17.56 11.79
C SER A 290 -3.77 -18.72 12.77
N PHE A 291 -5.02 -19.04 13.16
CA PHE A 291 -5.30 -20.04 14.20
C PHE A 291 -5.65 -21.45 13.68
N GLY A 292 -5.88 -21.61 12.37
CA GLY A 292 -6.17 -22.94 11.82
C GLY A 292 -6.24 -23.06 10.29
N ARG A 293 -6.10 -21.97 9.54
CA ARG A 293 -6.17 -21.97 8.07
C ARG A 293 -5.26 -20.89 7.52
N ASN A 294 -3.99 -21.21 7.29
CA ASN A 294 -2.97 -20.30 6.74
C ASN A 294 -3.37 -19.76 5.36
N LEU A 295 -4.39 -18.92 5.21
CA LEU A 295 -4.73 -18.18 3.99
C LEU A 295 -4.23 -16.75 4.20
N THR A 296 -2.92 -16.60 4.18
CA THR A 296 -2.27 -15.30 4.05
C THR A 296 -2.38 -14.84 2.60
N ALA A 297 -2.25 -13.53 2.35
CA ALA A 297 -2.14 -13.01 0.99
C ALA A 297 -1.04 -13.75 0.20
N ASP A 298 0.07 -14.09 0.85
CA ASP A 298 1.16 -14.89 0.26
C ASP A 298 0.70 -16.26 -0.25
N ARG A 299 -0.19 -16.95 0.47
CA ARG A 299 -0.74 -18.23 0.01
C ARG A 299 -1.71 -18.03 -1.16
N LEU A 300 -2.50 -16.97 -1.15
CA LEU A 300 -3.36 -16.66 -2.30
C LEU A 300 -2.53 -16.37 -3.54
N VAL A 301 -1.41 -15.65 -3.38
CA VAL A 301 -0.42 -15.41 -4.45
C VAL A 301 0.23 -16.71 -4.92
N SER A 302 0.65 -17.60 -4.01
CA SER A 302 1.24 -18.90 -4.38
C SER A 302 0.28 -19.82 -5.14
N LEU A 303 -1.01 -19.57 -5.04
CA LEU A 303 -2.07 -20.26 -5.78
C LEU A 303 -2.41 -19.59 -7.14
N GLY A 304 -1.64 -18.59 -7.54
CA GLY A 304 -1.75 -17.93 -8.84
C GLY A 304 -2.68 -16.71 -8.87
N LEU A 305 -3.15 -16.20 -7.73
CA LEU A 305 -3.91 -14.95 -7.70
C LEU A 305 -2.96 -13.74 -7.72
N ALA A 306 -3.17 -12.84 -8.67
CA ALA A 306 -2.48 -11.56 -8.69
C ALA A 306 -3.13 -10.61 -7.67
N ASN A 307 -2.32 -9.97 -6.81
CA ASN A 307 -2.72 -8.90 -5.90
C ASN A 307 -4.02 -9.15 -5.09
N PRO A 308 -4.13 -10.27 -4.34
CA PRO A 308 -5.31 -10.57 -3.55
C PRO A 308 -5.45 -9.62 -2.35
N THR A 309 -6.64 -9.07 -2.12
CA THR A 309 -6.98 -8.30 -0.91
C THR A 309 -8.04 -9.06 -0.11
N VAL A 310 -7.95 -9.10 1.23
CA VAL A 310 -8.94 -9.79 2.07
C VAL A 310 -9.65 -8.80 3.01
N LEU A 311 -10.91 -8.52 2.71
CA LEU A 311 -11.78 -7.73 3.57
C LEU A 311 -12.36 -8.63 4.66
N ASN A 312 -11.76 -8.50 5.84
CA ASN A 312 -12.11 -9.30 7.00
C ASN A 312 -13.44 -8.85 7.63
N GLY A 313 -14.18 -9.80 8.17
CA GLY A 313 -15.38 -9.57 8.95
C GLY A 313 -15.10 -9.56 10.46
N SER A 314 -16.17 -9.59 11.23
CA SER A 314 -16.14 -9.64 12.71
C SER A 314 -17.02 -10.76 13.27
N VAL A 315 -17.42 -11.73 12.43
CA VAL A 315 -18.34 -12.81 12.81
C VAL A 315 -17.62 -13.83 13.69
N ARG A 316 -18.07 -13.98 14.94
CA ARG A 316 -17.74 -15.14 15.78
C ARG A 316 -18.62 -16.33 15.39
N THR A 317 -18.14 -17.56 15.57
CA THR A 317 -18.83 -18.81 15.21
C THR A 317 -20.29 -18.87 15.68
N GLY A 318 -21.18 -19.49 14.88
CA GLY A 318 -22.59 -19.73 15.22
C GLY A 318 -23.59 -18.65 14.79
N VAL A 319 -23.33 -17.98 13.66
CA VAL A 319 -24.09 -16.79 13.23
C VAL A 319 -25.01 -17.08 12.05
N ASN A 320 -26.24 -16.54 12.14
CA ASN A 320 -27.31 -16.60 11.15
C ASN A 320 -26.85 -16.08 9.76
N PRO A 321 -27.17 -16.75 8.64
CA PRO A 321 -26.78 -16.32 7.28
C PRO A 321 -27.12 -14.87 6.96
N GLN A 322 -28.22 -14.33 7.49
CA GLN A 322 -28.62 -12.92 7.32
C GLN A 322 -27.60 -11.95 7.91
N LYS A 323 -26.97 -12.29 9.04
CA LYS A 323 -25.94 -11.46 9.66
C LYS A 323 -24.60 -11.56 8.92
N ILE A 324 -24.30 -12.72 8.33
CA ILE A 324 -23.15 -12.88 7.42
C ILE A 324 -23.35 -12.00 6.18
N ALA A 325 -24.51 -12.10 5.54
CA ALA A 325 -24.86 -11.27 4.38
C ALA A 325 -24.80 -9.77 4.71
N GLY A 326 -25.35 -9.35 5.85
CA GLY A 326 -25.29 -7.95 6.28
C GLY A 326 -23.87 -7.41 6.45
N LEU A 327 -22.96 -8.18 7.06
CA LEU A 327 -21.57 -7.75 7.24
C LEU A 327 -20.79 -7.73 5.92
N LYS A 328 -21.04 -8.71 5.03
CA LYS A 328 -20.46 -8.69 3.69
C LYS A 328 -21.01 -7.51 2.88
N LEU A 329 -22.28 -7.16 3.04
CA LEU A 329 -22.89 -6.00 2.41
C LEU A 329 -22.25 -4.69 2.92
N ASP A 330 -22.04 -4.53 4.23
CA ASP A 330 -21.36 -3.36 4.79
C ASP A 330 -19.94 -3.22 4.22
N ASN A 331 -19.19 -4.33 4.13
CA ASN A 331 -17.86 -4.35 3.52
C ASN A 331 -17.93 -4.01 2.01
N PHE A 332 -18.92 -4.53 1.29
CA PHE A 332 -19.16 -4.18 -0.11
C PHE A 332 -19.42 -2.67 -0.28
N VAL A 333 -20.33 -2.09 0.51
CA VAL A 333 -20.66 -0.67 0.44
C VAL A 333 -19.44 0.21 0.68
N ARG A 334 -18.65 -0.09 1.71
CA ARG A 334 -17.40 0.61 1.97
C ARG A 334 -16.43 0.45 0.81
N TYR A 335 -16.22 -0.77 0.33
CA TYR A 335 -15.27 -1.03 -0.74
C TYR A 335 -15.65 -0.37 -2.07
N THR A 336 -16.92 -0.40 -2.45
CA THR A 336 -17.41 0.28 -3.66
C THR A 336 -17.27 1.80 -3.59
N SER A 337 -17.32 2.38 -2.39
CA SER A 337 -17.05 3.82 -2.23
C SER A 337 -15.56 4.18 -2.31
N LEU A 338 -14.65 3.20 -2.19
CA LEU A 338 -13.22 3.40 -2.50
C LEU A 338 -12.93 3.30 -3.99
N PHE A 339 -13.72 2.52 -4.73
CA PHE A 339 -13.57 2.30 -6.17
C PHE A 339 -14.87 2.64 -6.94
N PRO A 340 -15.40 3.87 -6.84
CA PRO A 340 -16.68 4.21 -7.46
C PRO A 340 -16.65 4.17 -9.00
N GLU A 341 -15.49 4.29 -9.64
CA GLU A 341 -15.30 4.15 -11.08
C GLU A 341 -15.38 2.70 -11.59
N TYR A 342 -15.31 1.70 -10.68
CA TYR A 342 -15.39 0.30 -11.03
C TYR A 342 -16.82 -0.25 -11.03
N LYS A 343 -17.02 -1.26 -11.86
CA LYS A 343 -18.11 -2.24 -11.73
C LYS A 343 -17.58 -3.49 -11.04
N PHE A 344 -18.47 -4.23 -10.40
CA PHE A 344 -18.09 -5.39 -9.58
C PHE A 344 -18.78 -6.64 -10.09
N VAL A 345 -18.03 -7.74 -10.15
CA VAL A 345 -18.58 -9.09 -10.31
C VAL A 345 -18.38 -9.81 -9.00
N PHE A 346 -19.48 -10.34 -8.43
CA PHE A 346 -19.43 -11.09 -7.18
C PHE A 346 -19.46 -12.60 -7.44
N PHE A 347 -18.60 -13.34 -6.74
CA PHE A 347 -18.58 -14.79 -6.69
C PHE A 347 -18.87 -15.26 -5.26
N GLY A 348 -19.80 -16.20 -5.13
CA GLY A 348 -20.14 -16.79 -3.85
C GLY A 348 -20.65 -18.23 -3.99
N ASP A 349 -21.21 -18.73 -2.89
CA ASP A 349 -21.84 -20.04 -2.82
C ASP A 349 -23.35 -19.96 -2.47
N SER A 350 -24.07 -21.07 -2.68
CA SER A 350 -25.49 -21.15 -2.34
C SER A 350 -25.77 -21.38 -0.84
N GLY A 351 -24.79 -21.81 -0.04
CA GLY A 351 -24.96 -22.30 1.33
C GLY A 351 -24.69 -21.30 2.46
N GLN A 352 -23.81 -20.30 2.29
CA GLN A 352 -23.32 -19.46 3.39
C GLN A 352 -23.90 -18.02 3.43
N GLY A 353 -25.03 -17.79 2.76
CA GLY A 353 -25.71 -16.49 2.74
C GLY A 353 -25.29 -15.56 1.59
N ASP A 354 -24.43 -16.04 0.69
CA ASP A 354 -23.99 -15.26 -0.47
C ASP A 354 -25.10 -15.03 -1.49
N ALA A 355 -26.01 -15.99 -1.66
CA ALA A 355 -27.21 -15.80 -2.48
C ALA A 355 -28.07 -14.62 -1.98
N LEU A 356 -28.19 -14.48 -0.66
CA LEU A 356 -28.91 -13.34 -0.05
C LEU A 356 -28.13 -12.04 -0.25
N LEU A 357 -26.82 -12.05 -0.02
CA LEU A 357 -25.95 -10.89 -0.26
C LEU A 357 -26.06 -10.41 -1.72
N ALA A 358 -26.00 -11.32 -2.68
CA ALA A 358 -26.09 -10.98 -4.10
C ALA A 358 -27.44 -10.37 -4.47
N SER A 359 -28.53 -10.90 -3.92
CA SER A 359 -29.86 -10.31 -4.05
C SER A 359 -29.89 -8.87 -3.52
N GLN A 360 -29.32 -8.64 -2.33
CA GLN A 360 -29.22 -7.29 -1.74
C GLN A 360 -28.34 -6.35 -2.58
N MET A 361 -27.19 -6.83 -3.07
CA MET A 361 -26.28 -6.05 -3.92
C MET A 361 -26.97 -5.62 -5.22
N ARG A 362 -27.74 -6.52 -5.85
CA ARG A 362 -28.47 -6.22 -7.08
C ARG A 362 -29.64 -5.27 -6.84
N ALA A 363 -30.34 -5.40 -5.72
CA ALA A 363 -31.46 -4.54 -5.37
C ALA A 363 -31.03 -3.11 -4.99
N LEU A 364 -29.96 -2.98 -4.20
CA LEU A 364 -29.52 -1.70 -3.65
C LEU A 364 -28.49 -0.98 -4.53
N TYR A 365 -27.69 -1.73 -5.29
CA TYR A 365 -26.59 -1.20 -6.10
C TYR A 365 -26.57 -1.80 -7.52
N PRO A 366 -27.68 -1.73 -8.27
CA PRO A 366 -27.78 -2.33 -9.61
C PRO A 366 -26.73 -1.79 -10.59
N ASP A 367 -26.34 -0.51 -10.45
CA ASP A 367 -25.33 0.10 -11.30
C ASP A 367 -23.90 -0.30 -10.93
N LYS A 368 -23.66 -0.88 -9.75
CA LYS A 368 -22.32 -1.29 -9.31
C LYS A 368 -22.10 -2.79 -9.48
N CYS A 369 -23.11 -3.60 -9.16
CA CYS A 369 -23.05 -5.05 -9.31
C CYS A 369 -23.39 -5.44 -10.75
N PHE A 370 -22.36 -5.68 -11.58
CA PHE A 370 -22.51 -6.03 -12.99
C PHE A 370 -23.01 -7.46 -13.18
N ALA A 371 -22.47 -8.39 -12.39
CA ALA A 371 -22.86 -9.79 -12.43
C ALA A 371 -22.63 -10.47 -11.08
N TYR A 372 -23.33 -11.56 -10.87
CA TYR A 372 -23.16 -12.47 -9.75
C TYR A 372 -23.11 -13.90 -10.26
N ILE A 373 -22.16 -14.67 -9.76
CA ILE A 373 -21.97 -16.08 -10.11
C ILE A 373 -21.94 -16.88 -8.81
N ASN A 374 -22.76 -17.91 -8.76
CA ASN A 374 -22.82 -18.83 -7.63
C ASN A 374 -22.30 -20.19 -7.98
N THR A 375 -21.52 -20.74 -7.05
CA THR A 375 -21.27 -22.17 -6.98
C THR A 375 -22.45 -22.83 -6.27
N ASP A 376 -22.94 -23.92 -6.86
CA ASP A 376 -23.92 -24.78 -6.21
C ASP A 376 -23.15 -25.81 -5.39
N VAL A 377 -23.32 -25.82 -4.07
CA VAL A 377 -22.46 -26.51 -3.10
C VAL A 377 -23.20 -27.55 -2.28
#